data_AF-A0A559VCC5-F1
#
_entry.id   AF-A0A559VCC5-F1
#
_cell.length_a   1.000
_cell.length_b   1.000
_cell.length_c   1.000
_cell.angle_alpha   90.00
_cell.angle_beta   90.00
_cell.angle_gamma   90.00
#
_symmetry.space_group_name_H-M   'P 1'
#
loop_
_entity.id
_entity.type
_entity.pdbx_description
1 polymer ?
#
loop_
_entity_poly.entity_id
_entity_poly.type
_entity_poly.pdbx_seq_one_letter_code
_entity_poly.pdbx_strand_id
1 'polypeptide(L)'
;MAHQAGGQWPAPPPVPEGFEVQAYLQDYATLLEAVPLPSLVVDHRWNVVLANGAFETLFRGVRPHPTAMPGGNFLRFVLFHPDAAEILGDHEAGWCLPMLAHFKTAVERHGHDHELQAVRRDIAQDPIMEAAYRQGLPHWIRAVGEAGTQLDGAVRLLVHPDPRRGPTECRIVEETPRTLQEIGCARLTMVLRDARRPAAASRRPRRARGAGTHLVVVPDPED
;
A
#
# COMPACT_ATOMS: atom_id res chain seq x y z
N MET A 1 -25.30 4.19 52.09
CA MET A 1 -24.03 3.44 52.03
C MET A 1 -23.61 3.41 50.56
N ALA A 2 -22.73 4.33 50.17
CA ALA A 2 -22.33 4.56 48.78
C ALA A 2 -21.00 3.86 48.49
N HIS A 3 -20.93 3.09 47.40
CA HIS A 3 -19.67 2.57 46.87
C HIS A 3 -19.25 3.42 45.67
N GLN A 4 -18.25 4.28 45.87
CA GLN A 4 -17.43 4.85 44.79
C GLN A 4 -16.26 3.89 44.53
N ALA A 5 -16.11 3.45 43.29
CA ALA A 5 -14.89 2.83 42.79
C ALA A 5 -14.55 3.50 41.45
N GLY A 6 -13.91 4.66 41.52
CA GLY A 6 -13.34 5.36 40.37
C GLY A 6 -11.92 4.88 40.14
N GLY A 7 -11.73 3.87 39.29
CA GLY A 7 -10.41 3.55 38.75
C GLY A 7 -10.05 4.57 37.68
N GLN A 8 -9.26 5.58 38.03
CA GLN A 8 -8.66 6.48 37.05
C GLN A 8 -7.58 5.71 36.28
N TRP A 9 -7.81 5.49 34.98
CA TRP A 9 -6.75 5.06 34.07
C TRP A 9 -5.65 6.14 34.07
N PRO A 10 -4.36 5.77 34.17
CA PRO A 10 -3.29 6.74 34.03
C PRO A 10 -3.36 7.38 32.64
N ALA A 11 -3.21 8.71 32.59
CA ALA A 11 -3.14 9.46 31.35
C ALA A 11 -2.01 8.89 30.47
N PRO A 12 -2.18 8.85 29.14
CA PRO A 12 -1.10 8.46 28.25
C PRO A 12 0.11 9.37 28.47
N PRO A 13 1.35 8.82 28.40
CA PRO A 13 2.55 9.62 28.55
C PRO A 13 2.58 10.77 27.54
N PRO A 14 3.22 11.90 27.88
CA PRO A 14 3.40 13.02 26.94
C PRO A 14 4.14 12.54 25.69
N VAL A 15 3.81 13.14 24.54
CA VAL A 15 4.48 12.87 23.27
C VAL A 15 5.98 13.16 23.43
N PRO A 16 6.88 12.21 23.09
CA PRO A 16 8.31 12.39 23.32
C PRO A 16 8.86 13.60 22.57
N GLU A 17 9.74 14.36 23.22
CA GLU A 17 10.48 15.47 22.60
C GLU A 17 11.51 14.93 21.58
N GLY A 18 11.98 15.76 20.65
CA GLY A 18 12.74 15.31 19.47
C GLY A 18 13.96 14.41 19.76
N PHE A 19 14.64 14.55 20.90
CA PHE A 19 15.75 13.67 21.29
C PHE A 19 15.30 12.27 21.69
N GLU A 20 14.18 12.14 22.41
CA GLU A 20 13.62 10.84 22.80
C GLU A 20 13.04 10.10 21.60
N VAL A 21 12.40 10.83 20.67
CA VAL A 21 11.95 10.28 19.38
C VAL A 21 13.13 9.71 18.60
N GLN A 22 14.25 10.44 18.52
CA GLN A 22 15.43 9.99 17.80
C GLN A 22 16.05 8.73 18.42
N ALA A 23 16.16 8.68 19.75
CA ALA A 23 16.66 7.50 20.46
C ALA A 23 15.75 6.28 20.21
N TYR A 24 14.43 6.47 20.31
CA TYR A 24 13.47 5.42 20.01
C TYR A 24 13.59 4.91 18.57
N LEU A 25 13.69 5.81 17.58
CA LEU A 25 13.86 5.43 16.18
C LEU A 25 15.17 4.67 15.94
N GLN A 26 16.24 5.02 16.65
CA GLN A 26 17.52 4.31 16.57
C GLN A 26 17.41 2.87 17.12
N ASP A 27 16.74 2.69 18.25
CA ASP A 27 16.46 1.35 18.80
C ASP A 27 15.51 0.57 17.89
N TYR A 28 14.49 1.23 17.36
CA TYR A 28 13.53 0.65 16.43
C TYR A 28 14.20 0.21 15.12
N ALA A 29 15.21 0.94 14.63
CA ALA A 29 15.99 0.55 13.46
C ALA A 29 16.71 -0.80 13.69
N THR A 30 17.23 -1.03 14.89
CA THR A 30 17.85 -2.32 15.26
C THR A 30 16.83 -3.46 15.21
N LEU A 31 15.60 -3.22 15.69
CA LEU A 31 14.51 -4.18 15.60
C LEU A 31 14.08 -4.42 14.14
N LEU A 32 13.98 -3.36 13.34
CA LEU A 32 13.57 -3.43 11.94
C LEU A 32 14.58 -4.23 11.09
N GLU A 33 15.87 -4.06 11.36
CA GLU A 33 16.95 -4.79 10.66
C GLU A 33 16.94 -6.29 10.95
N ALA A 34 16.45 -6.71 12.12
CA ALA A 34 16.31 -8.12 12.46
C ALA A 34 15.18 -8.84 11.67
N VAL A 35 14.29 -8.10 11.00
CA VAL A 35 13.20 -8.68 10.21
C VAL A 35 13.74 -9.10 8.83
N PRO A 36 13.67 -10.40 8.45
CA PRO A 36 14.25 -10.90 7.20
C PRO A 36 13.36 -10.62 5.96
N LEU A 37 12.41 -9.69 6.08
CA LEU A 37 11.44 -9.33 5.06
C LEU A 37 11.57 -7.84 4.74
N PRO A 38 11.37 -7.43 3.47
CA PRO A 38 11.41 -6.01 3.09
C PRO A 38 10.46 -5.19 3.95
N SER A 39 11.02 -4.30 4.77
CA SER A 39 10.28 -3.53 5.75
C SER A 39 10.74 -2.07 5.77
N LEU A 40 9.79 -1.18 5.95
CA LEU A 40 10.01 0.26 6.02
C LEU A 40 9.09 0.91 7.06
N VAL A 41 9.51 2.05 7.60
CA VAL A 41 8.69 2.95 8.42
C VAL A 41 8.44 4.21 7.63
N VAL A 42 7.18 4.63 7.54
CA VAL A 42 6.78 5.84 6.81
C VAL A 42 6.02 6.81 7.71
N ASP A 43 6.18 8.11 7.46
CA ASP A 43 5.36 9.16 8.08
C ASP A 43 4.01 9.34 7.35
N HIS A 44 3.17 10.28 7.80
CA HIS A 44 1.88 10.59 7.16
C HIS A 44 1.99 11.12 5.73
N ARG A 45 3.18 11.54 5.29
CA ARG A 45 3.49 12.00 3.94
C ARG A 45 4.07 10.91 3.06
N TRP A 46 4.21 9.70 3.60
CA TRP A 46 4.89 8.57 2.98
C TRP A 46 6.41 8.76 2.77
N ASN A 47 7.03 9.71 3.47
CA ASN A 47 8.48 9.77 3.56
C ASN A 47 8.97 8.53 4.32
N VAL A 48 10.02 7.89 3.81
CA VAL A 48 10.61 6.73 4.47
C VAL A 48 11.54 7.23 5.56
N VAL A 49 11.17 6.95 6.82
CA VAL A 49 11.93 7.31 8.01
C VAL A 49 13.01 6.26 8.29
N LEU A 50 12.68 4.97 8.11
CA LEU A 50 13.59 3.84 8.25
C LEU A 50 13.27 2.79 7.19
N ALA A 51 14.29 2.07 6.72
CA ALA A 51 14.14 0.86 5.92
C ALA A 51 15.23 -0.14 6.32
N ASN A 52 14.95 -1.43 6.19
CA ASN A 52 15.94 -2.47 6.47
C ASN A 52 16.71 -2.92 5.21
N GLY A 53 17.80 -3.66 5.41
CA GLY A 53 18.62 -4.19 4.32
C GLY A 53 17.85 -5.11 3.34
N ALA A 54 16.77 -5.77 3.79
CA ALA A 54 15.91 -6.56 2.91
C ALA A 54 15.12 -5.67 1.93
N PHE A 55 14.62 -4.51 2.39
CA PHE A 55 13.98 -3.52 1.54
C PHE A 55 14.98 -2.92 0.55
N GLU A 56 16.15 -2.51 1.02
CA GLU A 56 17.21 -2.00 0.14
C GLU A 56 17.61 -3.00 -0.93
N THR A 57 17.67 -4.29 -0.58
CA THR A 57 17.98 -5.36 -1.53
C THR A 57 16.87 -5.54 -2.57
N LEU A 58 15.60 -5.46 -2.18
CA LEU A 58 14.46 -5.54 -3.09
C LEU A 58 14.51 -4.42 -4.14
N PHE A 59 14.90 -3.21 -3.73
CA PHE A 59 14.91 -2.01 -4.58
C PHE A 59 16.29 -1.60 -5.12
N ARG A 60 17.33 -2.44 -4.93
CA ARG A 60 18.72 -2.11 -5.29
C ARG A 60 18.91 -1.73 -6.77
N GLY A 61 18.11 -2.31 -7.66
CA GLY A 61 18.19 -2.07 -9.11
C GLY A 61 17.60 -0.74 -9.58
N VAL A 62 16.90 -0.01 -8.70
CA VAL A 62 16.24 1.26 -9.05
C VAL A 62 17.29 2.32 -9.40
N ARG A 63 17.14 2.93 -10.58
CA ARG A 63 18.02 4.02 -11.02
C ARG A 63 17.82 5.26 -10.14
N PRO A 64 18.88 6.07 -9.91
CA PRO A 64 18.73 7.31 -9.16
C PRO A 64 17.68 8.25 -9.77
N HIS A 65 16.81 8.80 -8.93
CA HIS A 65 15.80 9.79 -9.31
C HIS A 65 15.75 10.91 -8.26
N PRO A 66 15.62 12.18 -8.65
CA PRO A 66 15.79 13.30 -7.73
C PRO A 66 14.76 13.36 -6.60
N THR A 67 13.54 12.86 -6.82
CA THR A 67 12.43 13.03 -5.85
C THR A 67 11.59 11.78 -5.60
N ALA A 68 11.91 10.64 -6.23
CA ALA A 68 11.05 9.46 -6.24
C ALA A 68 11.82 8.18 -5.89
N MET A 69 12.87 8.30 -5.09
CA MET A 69 13.59 7.13 -4.60
C MET A 69 12.71 6.34 -3.61
N PRO A 70 12.71 4.99 -3.67
CA PRO A 70 11.89 4.15 -2.80
C PRO A 70 12.23 4.33 -1.31
N GLY A 71 13.48 4.62 -0.97
CA GLY A 71 13.92 4.95 0.39
C GLY A 71 13.81 6.43 0.76
N GLY A 72 13.30 7.28 -0.13
CA GLY A 72 13.06 8.70 0.15
C GLY A 72 11.59 8.97 0.45
N ASN A 73 10.73 8.72 -0.53
CA ASN A 73 9.28 8.79 -0.35
C ASN A 73 8.62 7.68 -1.18
N PHE A 74 8.05 6.69 -0.48
CA PHE A 74 7.57 5.48 -1.12
C PHE A 74 6.33 5.74 -2.00
N LEU A 75 5.47 6.69 -1.61
CA LEU A 75 4.36 7.14 -2.44
C LEU A 75 4.85 7.74 -3.76
N ARG A 76 5.84 8.64 -3.70
CA ARG A 76 6.41 9.25 -4.90
C ARG A 76 7.10 8.22 -5.78
N PHE A 77 7.78 7.23 -5.19
CA PHE A 77 8.33 6.12 -5.96
C PHE A 77 7.24 5.40 -6.75
N VAL A 78 6.16 4.98 -6.09
CA VAL A 78 5.05 4.28 -6.76
C VAL A 78 4.43 5.13 -7.87
N LEU A 79 4.22 6.43 -7.65
CA LEU A 79 3.48 7.28 -8.59
C LEU A 79 4.32 7.84 -9.74
N PHE A 80 5.61 8.13 -9.52
CA PHE A 80 6.39 8.94 -10.45
C PHE A 80 7.71 8.31 -10.91
N HIS A 81 8.19 7.24 -10.26
CA HIS A 81 9.46 6.66 -10.64
C HIS A 81 9.31 5.80 -11.91
N PRO A 82 10.13 6.00 -12.96
CA PRO A 82 10.01 5.23 -14.20
C PRO A 82 10.22 3.72 -13.99
N ASP A 83 11.11 3.34 -13.07
CA ASP A 83 11.40 1.92 -12.76
C ASP A 83 10.36 1.28 -11.82
N ALA A 84 9.35 2.02 -11.34
CA ALA A 84 8.40 1.48 -10.38
C ALA A 84 7.70 0.22 -10.91
N ALA A 85 7.26 0.24 -12.17
CA ALA A 85 6.60 -0.89 -12.82
C ALA A 85 7.52 -2.10 -13.09
N GLU A 86 8.85 -1.93 -13.00
CA GLU A 86 9.80 -3.05 -13.12
C GLU A 86 9.83 -3.92 -11.86
N ILE A 87 9.41 -3.37 -10.71
CA ILE A 87 9.45 -4.04 -9.40
C ILE A 87 8.05 -4.24 -8.83
N LEU A 88 7.15 -3.30 -9.06
CA LEU A 88 5.77 -3.32 -8.60
C LEU A 88 4.88 -3.90 -9.71
N GLY A 89 4.69 -5.21 -9.70
CA GLY A 89 3.89 -5.90 -10.70
C GLY A 89 2.42 -5.49 -10.67
N ASP A 90 1.74 -5.56 -11.82
CA ASP A 90 0.39 -5.01 -12.02
C ASP A 90 0.32 -3.55 -11.49
N HIS A 91 1.29 -2.74 -11.91
CA HIS A 91 1.61 -1.45 -11.30
C HIS A 91 0.39 -0.53 -11.17
N GLU A 92 -0.40 -0.36 -12.22
CA GLU A 92 -1.53 0.58 -12.23
C GLU A 92 -2.63 0.18 -11.23
N ALA A 93 -3.19 -1.03 -11.38
CA ALA A 93 -4.32 -1.49 -10.58
C ALA A 93 -3.90 -1.98 -9.19
N GLY A 94 -2.73 -2.61 -9.11
CA GLY A 94 -2.17 -3.17 -7.88
C GLY A 94 -1.52 -2.14 -6.98
N TRP A 95 -0.88 -1.10 -7.52
CA TRP A 95 -0.07 -0.18 -6.70
C TRP A 95 -0.50 1.28 -6.84
N CYS A 96 -0.57 1.80 -8.06
CA CYS A 96 -0.83 3.22 -8.30
C CYS A 96 -2.18 3.65 -7.72
N LEU A 97 -3.28 2.97 -8.06
CA LEU A 97 -4.62 3.33 -7.57
C LEU A 97 -4.77 3.21 -6.04
N PRO A 98 -4.32 2.12 -5.38
CA PRO A 98 -4.27 2.08 -3.91
C PRO A 98 -3.47 3.22 -3.30
N MET A 99 -2.30 3.54 -3.86
CA MET A 99 -1.47 4.63 -3.34
C MET A 99 -2.12 6.00 -3.53
N LEU A 100 -2.83 6.21 -4.65
CA LEU A 100 -3.66 7.41 -4.85
C LEU A 100 -4.82 7.48 -3.84
N ALA A 101 -5.41 6.35 -3.44
CA ALA A 101 -6.43 6.29 -2.40
C ALA A 101 -5.86 6.76 -1.05
N HIS A 102 -4.71 6.22 -0.63
CA HIS A 102 -4.04 6.65 0.59
C HIS A 102 -3.61 8.11 0.54
N PHE A 103 -3.08 8.57 -0.59
CA PHE A 103 -2.74 9.97 -0.80
C PHE A 103 -3.97 10.88 -0.66
N LYS A 104 -5.10 10.53 -1.27
CA LYS A 104 -6.35 11.29 -1.15
C LYS A 104 -6.76 11.45 0.32
N THR A 105 -6.75 10.35 1.09
CA THR A 105 -7.04 10.39 2.53
C THR A 105 -6.04 11.25 3.30
N ALA A 106 -4.75 11.16 2.99
CA ALA A 106 -3.73 11.98 3.63
C ALA A 106 -3.94 13.48 3.37
N VAL A 107 -4.23 13.87 2.12
CA VAL A 107 -4.53 15.26 1.76
C VAL A 107 -5.81 15.76 2.43
N GLU A 108 -6.85 14.95 2.52
CA GLU A 108 -8.10 15.31 3.20
C GLU A 108 -7.89 15.53 4.70
N ARG A 109 -7.02 14.73 5.33
CA ARG A 109 -6.69 14.86 6.75
C ARG A 109 -5.69 15.98 7.04
N HIS A 110 -4.75 16.22 6.13
CA HIS A 110 -3.61 17.13 6.31
C HIS A 110 -3.55 18.17 5.19
N GLY A 111 -4.67 18.84 4.91
CA GLY A 111 -4.82 19.72 3.73
C GLY A 111 -3.84 20.90 3.64
N HIS A 112 -3.26 21.33 4.76
CA HIS A 112 -2.26 22.41 4.80
C HIS A 112 -0.82 21.93 4.67
N ASP A 113 -0.58 20.61 4.58
CA ASP A 113 0.75 20.05 4.47
C ASP A 113 1.37 20.34 3.10
N HIS A 114 2.44 21.14 3.08
CA HIS A 114 3.05 21.63 1.85
C HIS A 114 3.64 20.53 0.97
N GLU A 115 4.14 19.43 1.54
CA GLU A 115 4.71 18.31 0.80
C GLU A 115 3.60 17.48 0.12
N LEU A 116 2.52 17.19 0.83
CA LEU A 116 1.34 16.55 0.23
C LEU A 116 0.74 17.42 -0.88
N GLN A 117 0.69 18.74 -0.69
CA GLN A 117 0.26 19.66 -1.74
C GLN A 117 1.24 19.73 -2.91
N ALA A 118 2.54 19.48 -2.70
CA ALA A 118 3.50 19.36 -3.80
C ALA A 118 3.23 18.12 -4.63
N VAL A 119 3.01 16.96 -4.00
CA VAL A 119 2.58 15.73 -4.71
C VAL A 119 1.27 15.97 -5.47
N ARG A 120 0.30 16.70 -4.88
CA ARG A 120 -0.96 17.04 -5.57
C ARG A 120 -0.72 17.85 -6.84
N ARG A 121 0.21 18.81 -6.81
CA ARG A 121 0.59 19.63 -7.97
C ARG A 121 1.30 18.79 -9.03
N ASP A 122 2.21 17.89 -8.63
CA ASP A 122 2.89 16.98 -9.56
C ASP A 122 1.86 16.08 -10.27
N ILE A 123 0.88 15.53 -9.54
CA ILE A 123 -0.25 14.78 -10.12
C ILE A 123 -1.03 15.64 -11.14
N ALA A 124 -1.27 16.92 -10.82
CA ALA A 124 -2.03 17.82 -11.69
C ALA A 124 -1.30 18.18 -12.99
N GLN A 125 0.03 18.08 -13.00
CA GLN A 125 0.86 18.41 -14.16
C GLN A 125 0.88 17.28 -15.20
N ASP A 126 0.61 16.03 -14.79
CA ASP A 126 0.46 14.89 -15.68
C ASP A 126 -1.03 14.65 -15.99
N PRO A 127 -1.50 14.86 -17.23
CA PRO A 127 -2.90 14.68 -17.59
C PRO A 127 -3.44 13.26 -17.34
N ILE A 128 -2.60 12.24 -17.48
CA ILE A 128 -2.99 10.84 -17.26
C ILE A 128 -3.14 10.60 -15.76
N MET A 129 -2.18 11.04 -14.95
CA MET A 129 -2.24 10.90 -13.50
C MET A 129 -3.39 11.73 -12.90
N GLU A 130 -3.63 12.94 -13.40
CA GLU A 130 -4.75 13.78 -12.97
C GLU A 130 -6.09 13.12 -13.31
N ALA A 131 -6.22 12.51 -14.49
CA ALA A 131 -7.42 11.75 -14.87
C ALA A 131 -7.60 10.50 -13.99
N ALA A 132 -6.52 9.76 -13.71
CA ALA A 132 -6.52 8.64 -12.79
C ALA A 132 -6.96 9.08 -11.39
N TYR A 133 -6.45 10.20 -10.87
CA TYR A 133 -6.82 10.71 -9.55
C TYR A 133 -8.27 11.22 -9.48
N ARG A 134 -8.72 12.01 -10.46
CA ARG A 134 -10.06 12.63 -10.44
C ARG A 134 -11.18 11.69 -10.85
N GLN A 135 -10.93 10.79 -11.81
CA GLN A 135 -11.97 9.98 -12.46
C GLN A 135 -11.74 8.49 -12.22
N GLY A 136 -10.51 8.01 -12.40
CA GLY A 136 -10.15 6.59 -12.24
C GLY A 136 -10.33 6.10 -10.80
N LEU A 137 -9.79 6.83 -9.83
CA LEU A 137 -9.79 6.46 -8.42
C LEU A 137 -11.23 6.31 -7.85
N PRO A 138 -12.16 7.26 -8.05
CA PRO A 138 -13.55 7.06 -7.61
C PRO A 138 -14.25 5.86 -8.26
N HIS A 139 -13.93 5.53 -9.51
CA HIS A 139 -14.45 4.32 -10.15
C HIS A 139 -13.86 3.06 -9.54
N TRP A 140 -12.54 3.03 -9.35
CA TRP A 140 -11.83 1.92 -8.74
C TRP A 140 -12.31 1.63 -7.32
N ILE A 141 -12.43 2.65 -6.45
CA ILE A 141 -12.94 2.50 -5.09
C ILE A 141 -14.34 1.87 -5.08
N ARG A 142 -15.24 2.29 -6.00
CA ARG A 142 -16.57 1.68 -6.13
C ARG A 142 -16.52 0.22 -6.58
N ALA A 143 -15.54 -0.15 -7.40
CA ALA A 143 -15.37 -1.51 -7.89
C ALA A 143 -14.79 -2.46 -6.82
N VAL A 144 -13.81 -2.00 -6.03
CA VAL A 144 -13.13 -2.83 -5.02
C VAL A 144 -13.76 -2.75 -3.61
N GLY A 145 -14.57 -1.72 -3.36
CA GLY A 145 -15.16 -1.43 -2.05
C GLY A 145 -14.16 -0.82 -1.06
N GLU A 146 -14.65 -0.24 0.05
CA GLU A 146 -13.81 0.39 1.07
C GLU A 146 -12.78 -0.56 1.68
N ALA A 147 -13.14 -1.82 1.90
CA ALA A 147 -12.18 -2.83 2.38
C ALA A 147 -11.04 -3.08 1.37
N GLY A 148 -11.30 -2.93 0.07
CA GLY A 148 -10.31 -3.08 -0.99
C GLY A 148 -9.27 -1.95 -1.05
N THR A 149 -9.55 -0.82 -0.40
CA THR A 149 -8.62 0.33 -0.31
C THR A 149 -7.70 0.23 0.91
N GLN A 150 -7.88 -0.76 1.78
CA GLN A 150 -6.99 -0.96 2.93
C GLN A 150 -5.59 -1.38 2.47
N LEU A 151 -4.59 -0.83 3.15
CA LEU A 151 -3.20 -1.21 2.95
C LEU A 151 -2.89 -2.51 3.67
N ASP A 152 -3.25 -2.59 4.95
CA ASP A 152 -3.02 -3.76 5.76
C ASP A 152 -3.76 -4.99 5.23
N GLY A 153 -3.07 -6.13 5.21
CA GLY A 153 -3.57 -7.40 4.71
C GLY A 153 -3.71 -7.47 3.19
N ALA A 154 -3.46 -6.38 2.46
CA ALA A 154 -3.60 -6.34 1.02
C ALA A 154 -2.56 -7.22 0.34
N VAL A 155 -2.95 -7.94 -0.72
CA VAL A 155 -2.02 -8.74 -1.54
C VAL A 155 -1.70 -7.98 -2.81
N ARG A 156 -0.42 -7.92 -3.16
CA ARG A 156 0.13 -7.17 -4.28
C ARG A 156 1.12 -8.03 -5.04
N LEU A 157 1.37 -7.70 -6.31
CA LEU A 157 2.38 -8.37 -7.10
C LEU A 157 3.69 -7.58 -7.06
N LEU A 158 4.80 -8.27 -6.84
CA LEU A 158 6.15 -7.74 -6.99
C LEU A 158 6.89 -8.55 -8.05
N VAL A 159 7.83 -7.94 -8.75
CA VAL A 159 8.81 -8.64 -9.57
C VAL A 159 10.10 -8.69 -8.75
N HIS A 160 10.44 -9.88 -8.27
CA HIS A 160 11.60 -10.04 -7.40
C HIS A 160 12.91 -9.89 -8.19
N PRO A 161 13.93 -9.19 -7.67
CA PRO A 161 15.19 -8.94 -8.39
C PRO A 161 15.98 -10.23 -8.68
N ASP A 162 15.83 -11.27 -7.85
CA ASP A 162 16.27 -12.62 -8.23
C ASP A 162 15.37 -13.16 -9.36
N PRO A 163 15.90 -13.33 -10.60
CA PRO A 163 15.13 -13.78 -11.75
C PRO A 163 14.58 -15.19 -11.58
N ARG A 164 15.10 -15.98 -10.63
CA ARG A 164 14.58 -17.32 -10.32
C ARG A 164 13.24 -17.28 -9.60
N ARG A 165 12.92 -16.17 -8.93
CA ARG A 165 11.64 -15.97 -8.24
C ARG A 165 10.61 -15.31 -9.15
N GLY A 166 11.04 -14.32 -9.94
CA GLY A 166 10.15 -13.62 -10.88
C GLY A 166 8.95 -12.95 -10.18
N PRO A 167 7.78 -12.89 -10.85
CA PRO A 167 6.56 -12.36 -10.25
C PRO A 167 6.16 -13.12 -8.97
N THR A 168 6.04 -12.39 -7.87
CA THR A 168 5.84 -12.92 -6.51
C THR A 168 4.73 -12.13 -5.84
N GLU A 169 3.73 -12.82 -5.29
CA GLU A 169 2.74 -12.16 -4.43
C GLU A 169 3.39 -11.70 -3.12
N CYS A 170 3.13 -10.49 -2.68
CA CYS A 170 3.45 -10.03 -1.35
C CYS A 170 2.17 -9.63 -0.60
N ARG A 171 2.10 -9.97 0.69
CA ARG A 171 1.10 -9.38 1.58
C ARG A 171 1.72 -8.18 2.27
N ILE A 172 1.04 -7.05 2.25
CA ILE A 172 1.38 -5.91 3.07
C ILE A 172 0.85 -6.16 4.47
N VAL A 173 1.71 -6.01 5.46
CA VAL A 173 1.36 -6.01 6.89
C VAL A 173 1.72 -4.64 7.44
N GLU A 174 0.72 -3.92 7.94
CA GLU A 174 0.89 -2.64 8.61
C GLU A 174 0.89 -2.85 10.13
N GLU A 175 1.92 -2.35 10.79
CA GLU A 175 2.04 -2.39 12.24
C GLU A 175 2.47 -1.02 12.77
N THR A 176 1.72 -0.52 13.75
CA THR A 176 1.94 0.82 14.28
C THR A 176 1.94 0.74 15.81
N PRO A 177 3.08 0.37 16.43
CA PRO A 177 3.26 0.48 17.88
C PRO A 177 2.89 1.88 18.35
N ARG A 178 2.40 2.01 19.59
CA ARG A 178 1.91 3.28 20.14
C ARG A 178 2.89 4.44 19.90
N THR A 179 4.17 4.25 20.18
CA THR A 179 5.18 5.31 20.01
C THR A 179 5.36 5.72 18.55
N LEU A 180 5.29 4.79 17.58
CA LEU A 180 5.26 5.15 16.16
C LEU A 180 3.97 5.92 15.81
N GLN A 181 2.83 5.48 16.35
CA GLN A 181 1.54 6.16 16.15
C GLN A 181 1.58 7.62 16.64
N GLU A 182 2.14 7.85 17.83
CA GLU A 182 2.24 9.16 18.47
C GLU A 182 3.08 10.14 17.65
N ILE A 183 4.11 9.65 16.94
CA ILE A 183 4.95 10.45 16.04
C ILE A 183 4.44 10.43 14.57
N GLY A 184 3.23 9.91 14.33
CA GLY A 184 2.61 9.89 13.00
C GLY A 184 3.26 8.94 12.00
N CYS A 185 3.94 7.90 12.48
CA CYS A 185 4.61 6.89 11.67
C CYS A 185 3.90 5.53 11.70
N ALA A 186 4.07 4.73 10.65
CA ALA A 186 3.61 3.35 10.56
C ALA A 186 4.70 2.45 9.96
N ARG A 187 4.84 1.20 10.44
CA ARG A 187 5.70 0.19 9.80
C ARG A 187 4.90 -0.57 8.77
N LEU A 188 5.48 -0.75 7.59
CA LEU A 188 5.00 -1.62 6.53
C LEU A 188 5.99 -2.76 6.33
N THR A 189 5.49 -3.99 6.21
CA THR A 189 6.30 -5.17 5.89
C THR A 189 5.70 -5.89 4.68
N MET A 190 6.53 -6.16 3.67
CA MET A 190 6.14 -6.92 2.48
C MET A 190 6.45 -8.40 2.69
N VAL A 191 5.45 -9.19 3.07
CA VAL A 191 5.59 -10.63 3.28
C VAL A 191 5.52 -11.34 1.93
N LEU A 192 6.68 -11.67 1.35
CA LEU A 192 6.80 -12.40 0.10
C LEU A 192 6.26 -13.82 0.24
N ARG A 193 5.34 -14.22 -0.63
CA ARG A 193 4.73 -15.54 -0.65
C ARG A 193 5.38 -16.40 -1.72
N ASP A 194 5.80 -17.60 -1.34
CA ASP A 194 6.30 -18.56 -2.32
C ASP A 194 5.18 -18.92 -3.31
N ALA A 195 5.49 -18.83 -4.62
CA ALA A 195 4.61 -19.29 -5.69
C ALA A 195 4.21 -20.77 -5.57
N ARG A 196 4.94 -21.56 -4.76
CA ARG A 196 4.66 -22.97 -4.48
C ARG A 196 3.53 -23.22 -3.49
N ARG A 197 3.05 -22.19 -2.78
CA ARG A 197 1.89 -22.35 -1.91
C ARG A 197 0.65 -22.21 -2.80
N PRO A 198 -0.17 -23.25 -3.00
CA PRO A 198 -1.41 -23.08 -3.73
C PRO A 198 -2.21 -22.02 -2.99
N ALA A 199 -2.45 -20.88 -3.66
CA ALA A 199 -3.40 -19.90 -3.19
C ALA A 199 -4.68 -20.67 -2.88
N ALA A 200 -5.13 -20.61 -1.62
CA ALA A 200 -6.44 -21.15 -1.28
C ALA A 200 -7.43 -20.48 -2.23
N ALA A 201 -7.94 -21.27 -3.19
CA ALA A 201 -8.66 -20.76 -4.34
C ALA A 201 -9.71 -19.76 -3.82
N SER A 202 -9.59 -18.50 -4.24
CA SER A 202 -10.65 -17.54 -4.04
C SER A 202 -11.90 -18.21 -4.58
N ARG A 203 -12.87 -18.49 -3.69
CA ARG A 203 -14.14 -19.10 -4.07
C ARG A 203 -14.85 -18.10 -4.98
N ARG A 204 -14.57 -18.16 -6.28
CA ARG A 204 -15.41 -17.56 -7.30
C ARG A 204 -16.83 -18.04 -7.00
N PRO A 205 -17.83 -17.15 -6.90
CA PRO A 205 -19.21 -17.58 -6.79
C PRO A 205 -19.49 -18.41 -8.04
N ARG A 206 -19.79 -19.68 -7.80
CA ARG A 206 -20.13 -20.68 -8.80
C ARG A 206 -21.35 -20.15 -9.55
N ARG A 207 -21.16 -19.68 -10.79
CA ARG A 207 -22.25 -19.34 -11.71
C ARG A 207 -23.23 -20.52 -11.71
N ALA A 208 -24.46 -20.27 -11.28
CA ALA A 208 -25.55 -21.20 -11.43
C ALA A 208 -25.68 -21.51 -12.93
N ARG A 209 -25.50 -22.79 -13.30
CA ARG A 209 -25.89 -23.30 -14.61
C ARG A 209 -27.41 -23.24 -14.67
N GLY A 210 -27.93 -22.13 -15.18
CA GLY A 210 -29.31 -22.00 -15.63
C GLY A 210 -29.48 -22.76 -16.95
N ALA A 211 -30.55 -23.54 -17.01
CA ALA A 211 -30.92 -24.41 -18.11
C ALA A 211 -31.29 -23.63 -19.39
N GLY A 212 -30.87 -24.21 -20.52
CA GLY A 212 -31.56 -24.29 -21.81
C GLY A 212 -32.35 -23.11 -22.36
N THR A 213 -31.86 -22.56 -23.48
CA THR A 213 -32.66 -22.22 -24.67
C THR A 213 -31.74 -22.20 -25.90
N HIS A 214 -31.61 -23.35 -26.58
CA HIS A 214 -31.08 -23.37 -27.95
C HIS A 214 -32.20 -22.97 -28.90
N LEU A 215 -32.05 -21.84 -29.59
CA LEU A 215 -32.86 -21.49 -30.75
C LEU A 215 -32.51 -22.46 -31.89
N VAL A 216 -33.53 -23.17 -32.41
CA VAL A 216 -33.43 -24.05 -33.57
C VAL A 216 -33.99 -23.32 -34.78
N VAL A 217 -33.22 -23.29 -35.86
CA VAL A 217 -33.60 -22.75 -37.17
C VAL A 217 -34.47 -23.79 -37.90
N VAL A 218 -35.60 -23.35 -38.47
CA VAL A 218 -36.50 -24.18 -39.30
C VAL A 218 -36.26 -23.82 -40.78
N PRO A 219 -36.04 -24.79 -41.69
CA PRO A 219 -35.99 -24.53 -43.13
C PRO A 219 -37.41 -24.43 -43.74
N ASP A 220 -37.52 -23.60 -44.79
CA ASP A 220 -38.75 -23.34 -45.56
C ASP A 220 -39.30 -24.58 -46.27
N PRO A 221 -40.63 -24.69 -46.45
CA PRO A 221 -41.24 -25.73 -47.27
C PRO A 221 -41.17 -25.39 -48.76
N GLU A 222 -40.67 -26.34 -49.56
CA GLU A 222 -40.79 -26.34 -51.02
C GLU A 222 -42.23 -26.69 -51.44
N ASP A 223 -42.84 -25.83 -52.24
CA ASP A 223 -43.71 -26.14 -53.39
C ASP A 223 -43.82 -24.90 -54.30
#